data_AF-A0A355S1I2-F1
#
_entry.id   AF-A0A355S1I2-F1
#
_cell.length_a   1.000
_cell.length_b   1.000
_cell.length_c   1.000
_cell.angle_alpha   90.00
_cell.angle_beta   90.00
_cell.angle_gamma   90.00
#
_symmetry.space_group_name_H-M   'P 1'
#
loop_
_entity.id
_entity.type
_entity.pdbx_description
1 polymer ?
#
loop_
_entity_poly.entity_id
_entity_poly.type
_entity_poly.pdbx_seq_one_letter_code
_entity_poly.pdbx_strand_id
1 'polypeptide(L)'
;PSFGYIIGFTAAAYIIGLIIEKSRKSIISFIAANMAGIAVIYFFGVIYIYLLMNLYMGKHINMLKAISIGLAPFIIKDIIIAFVLSFICRKIYFTLKNT
;
A
#
# COMPACT_ATOMS: atom_id res chain seq x y z
N PRO A 1 -7.65 4.76 -14.91
CA PRO A 1 -6.92 5.95 -14.38
C PRO A 1 -6.27 5.65 -13.01
N SER A 2 -4.93 5.65 -12.98
CA SER A 2 -4.11 5.16 -11.85
C SER A 2 -3.37 6.26 -11.08
N PHE A 3 -3.55 7.53 -11.43
CA PHE A 3 -2.77 8.64 -10.86
C PHE A 3 -2.86 8.73 -9.32
N GLY A 4 -4.03 8.45 -8.74
CA GLY A 4 -4.21 8.40 -7.28
C GLY A 4 -3.32 7.38 -6.56
N TYR A 5 -2.93 6.28 -7.22
CA TYR A 5 -2.01 5.30 -6.63
C TYR A 5 -0.59 5.84 -6.56
N ILE A 6 -0.17 6.71 -7.49
CA ILE A 6 1.17 7.32 -7.47
C ILE A 6 1.35 8.15 -6.20
N ILE A 7 0.37 9.01 -5.89
CA ILE A 7 0.34 9.79 -4.66
C ILE A 7 0.30 8.86 -3.44
N GLY A 8 -0.51 7.80 -3.52
CA GLY A 8 -0.57 6.75 -2.50
C GLY A 8 0.76 6.07 -2.23
N PHE A 9 1.56 5.78 -3.28
CA PHE A 9 2.89 5.18 -3.14
C PHE A 9 3.88 6.10 -2.41
N THR A 10 3.87 7.40 -2.73
CA THR A 10 4.72 8.38 -2.03
C THR A 10 4.36 8.46 -0.55
N ALA A 11 3.07 8.56 -0.23
CA ALA A 11 2.59 8.59 1.15
C ALA A 11 2.91 7.29 1.90
N ALA A 12 2.75 6.14 1.25
CA ALA A 12 3.05 4.84 1.83
C ALA A 12 4.53 4.65 2.12
N ALA A 13 5.43 5.09 1.22
CA ALA A 13 6.88 5.02 1.46
C ALA A 13 7.29 5.78 2.74
N TYR A 14 6.72 6.98 2.93
CA TYR A 14 6.94 7.78 4.14
C TYR A 14 6.43 7.08 5.40
N ILE A 15 5.20 6.56 5.37
CA ILE A 15 4.59 5.88 6.52
C ILE A 15 5.33 4.58 6.87
N ILE A 16 5.72 3.78 5.88
CA ILE A 16 6.51 2.56 6.08
C ILE A 16 7.84 2.92 6.76
N GLY A 17 8.56 3.92 6.25
CA GLY A 17 9.82 4.38 6.84
C GLY A 17 9.67 4.80 8.30
N LEU A 18 8.66 5.63 8.58
CA LEU A 18 8.37 6.13 9.92
C LEU A 18 7.99 5.03 10.92
N ILE A 19 7.22 4.03 10.48
CA ILE A 19 6.88 2.86 11.32
C ILE A 19 8.14 2.04 11.61
N ILE A 20 8.95 1.76 10.61
CA ILE A 20 10.16 0.94 10.79
C ILE A 20 11.19 1.63 11.69
N GLU A 21 11.40 2.93 11.52
CA GLU A 21 12.34 3.72 12.31
C GLU A 21 12.03 3.66 13.81
N LYS A 22 10.75 3.83 14.17
CA LYS A 22 10.25 3.79 15.55
C LYS A 22 10.03 2.39 16.10
N SER A 23 10.16 1.34 15.28
CA SER A 23 9.90 -0.03 15.68
C SER A 23 11.14 -0.74 16.23
N ARG A 24 10.93 -1.89 16.88
CA ARG A 24 11.99 -2.83 17.28
C ARG A 24 12.63 -3.58 16.10
N LYS A 25 12.26 -3.24 14.85
CA LYS A 25 12.79 -3.84 13.61
C LYS A 25 12.66 -5.38 13.60
N SER A 26 11.57 -5.87 14.19
CA SER A 26 11.21 -7.29 14.20
C SER A 26 10.42 -7.65 12.94
N ILE A 27 10.31 -8.94 12.61
CA ILE A 27 9.51 -9.41 11.46
C ILE A 27 8.07 -8.88 11.53
N ILE A 28 7.49 -8.80 12.73
CA ILE A 28 6.13 -8.30 12.96
C ILE A 28 6.05 -6.81 12.61
N SER A 29 7.08 -6.03 12.94
CA SER A 29 7.15 -4.61 12.56
C SER A 29 7.24 -4.42 11.04
N PHE A 30 7.99 -5.28 10.33
CA PHE A 30 8.05 -5.26 8.87
C PHE A 30 6.73 -5.63 8.20
N ILE A 31 6.01 -6.62 8.73
CA ILE A 31 4.69 -7.01 8.25
C ILE A 31 3.68 -5.87 8.50
N ALA A 32 3.66 -5.32 9.72
CA ALA A 32 2.76 -4.23 10.08
C ALA A 32 3.01 -2.96 9.25
N ALA A 33 4.28 -2.59 9.01
CA ALA A 33 4.64 -1.46 8.17
C ALA A 33 4.16 -1.66 6.72
N ASN A 34 4.40 -2.84 6.14
CA ASN A 34 3.91 -3.16 4.79
C ASN A 34 2.39 -3.12 4.69
N MET A 35 1.67 -3.69 5.66
CA MET A 35 0.20 -3.62 5.69
C MET A 35 -0.30 -2.18 5.79
N ALA A 36 0.32 -1.34 6.62
CA ALA A 36 -0.02 0.06 6.71
C ALA A 36 0.22 0.80 5.39
N GLY A 37 1.34 0.54 4.71
CA GLY A 37 1.63 1.10 3.40
C GLY A 37 0.59 0.72 2.34
N ILE A 38 0.19 -0.55 2.30
CA ILE A 38 -0.87 -1.04 1.40
C ILE A 38 -2.20 -0.33 1.69
N ALA A 39 -2.57 -0.17 2.96
CA ALA A 39 -3.79 0.54 3.34
C ALA A 39 -3.78 1.99 2.85
N VAL A 40 -2.64 2.69 2.96
CA VAL A 40 -2.48 4.07 2.50
C VAL A 40 -2.59 4.17 0.97
N ILE A 41 -1.93 3.27 0.24
CA ILE A 41 -2.02 3.23 -1.23
C ILE A 41 -3.46 3.07 -1.68
N TYR A 42 -4.19 2.12 -1.09
CA TYR A 42 -5.58 1.88 -1.44
C TYR A 42 -6.51 3.01 -1.01
N PHE A 43 -6.25 3.65 0.13
CA PHE A 43 -7.03 4.80 0.57
C PHE A 43 -7.00 5.93 -0.47
N PHE A 44 -5.80 6.36 -0.89
CA PHE A 44 -5.66 7.40 -1.90
C PHE A 44 -6.11 6.95 -3.31
N GLY A 45 -5.81 5.70 -3.69
CA GLY A 45 -6.21 5.13 -4.98
C GLY A 45 -7.73 5.03 -5.15
N VAL A 46 -8.45 4.51 -4.14
CA VAL A 46 -9.91 4.34 -4.17
C VAL A 46 -10.63 5.69 -4.12
N ILE A 47 -10.18 6.63 -3.27
CA ILE A 47 -10.75 7.98 -3.22
C ILE A 47 -10.61 8.68 -4.58
N TYR A 48 -9.44 8.56 -5.21
CA TYR A 48 -9.21 9.13 -6.54
C TYR A 48 -10.14 8.51 -7.60
N ILE A 49 -10.29 7.18 -7.62
CA ILE A 49 -11.21 6.50 -8.54
C ILE A 49 -12.65 6.96 -8.33
N TYR A 50 -13.09 7.05 -7.07
CA TYR A 50 -14.44 7.50 -6.73
C TYR A 50 -14.70 8.93 -7.23
N LEU A 51 -13.80 9.87 -6.92
CA LEU A 51 -13.92 11.26 -7.35
C LEU A 51 -13.88 11.38 -8.87
N LEU A 52 -12.97 10.67 -9.54
CA LEU A 52 -12.85 10.75 -11.00
C LEU A 52 -14.11 10.20 -11.69
N MET A 53 -14.63 9.06 -11.24
CA MET A 53 -15.81 8.47 -11.89
C MET A 53 -17.09 9.28 -11.66
N ASN A 54 -17.25 9.86 -10.46
CA ASN A 54 -18.43 10.64 -10.11
C ASN A 54 -18.38 12.08 -10.68
N LEU A 55 -17.21 12.74 -10.67
CA LEU A 55 -17.06 14.12 -11.13
C LEU A 55 -16.73 14.25 -12.62
N TYR A 56 -15.87 13.38 -13.17
CA TYR A 56 -15.42 13.49 -14.57
C TYR A 56 -16.18 12.61 -15.55
N MET A 57 -16.57 11.39 -15.16
CA MET A 57 -17.25 10.45 -16.08
C MET A 57 -18.78 10.49 -15.98
N GLY A 58 -19.35 11.24 -15.03
CA GLY A 58 -20.80 11.30 -14.80
C GLY A 58 -21.44 9.95 -14.46
N LYS A 59 -20.63 8.93 -14.13
CA LYS A 59 -21.11 7.62 -13.72
C LYS A 59 -21.21 7.63 -12.21
N HIS A 60 -22.43 7.78 -11.69
CA HIS A 60 -22.70 7.61 -10.27
C HIS A 60 -22.39 6.17 -9.84
N ILE A 61 -21.17 5.97 -9.37
CA ILE A 61 -20.72 4.70 -8.81
C ILE A 61 -20.73 4.78 -7.28
N ASN A 62 -21.20 3.72 -6.63
CA ASN A 62 -21.09 3.58 -5.19
C ASN A 62 -19.65 3.29 -4.76
N MET A 63 -19.32 3.64 -3.52
CA MET A 63 -18.00 3.42 -2.92
C MET A 63 -17.58 1.94 -2.94
N LEU A 64 -18.51 1.01 -2.76
CA LEU A 64 -18.29 -0.43 -2.92
C LEU A 64 -17.80 -0.82 -4.33
N LYS A 65 -18.34 -0.17 -5.36
CA LYS A 65 -17.95 -0.39 -6.76
C LYS A 65 -16.55 0.18 -7.04
N ALA A 66 -16.25 1.36 -6.48
CA ALA A 66 -14.92 1.96 -6.56
C ALA A 66 -13.86 1.03 -5.91
N ILE A 67 -14.16 0.47 -4.73
CA ILE A 67 -13.31 -0.50 -4.05
C ILE A 67 -13.16 -1.76 -4.90
N SER A 68 -14.24 -2.31 -5.45
CA SER A 68 -14.16 -3.52 -6.28
C SER A 68 -13.28 -3.32 -7.52
N ILE A 69 -13.34 -2.15 -8.16
CA ILE A 69 -12.53 -1.84 -9.34
C ILE A 69 -11.07 -1.56 -8.96
N GLY A 70 -10.86 -0.83 -7.86
CA GLY A 70 -9.54 -0.36 -7.43
C GLY A 70 -8.76 -1.31 -6.53
N LEU A 71 -9.40 -2.33 -5.95
CA LEU A 71 -8.81 -3.16 -4.89
C LEU A 71 -8.88 -4.66 -5.23
N ALA A 72 -9.99 -5.14 -5.79
CA ALA A 72 -10.16 -6.57 -6.09
C ALA A 72 -9.10 -7.18 -7.04
N PRO A 73 -8.69 -6.52 -8.14
CA PRO A 73 -7.68 -7.12 -9.02
C PRO A 73 -6.25 -7.05 -8.46
N PHE A 74 -6.01 -6.20 -7.46
CA PHE A 74 -4.66 -5.92 -6.95
C PHE A 74 -4.38 -6.57 -5.60
N ILE A 75 -5.40 -6.84 -4.77
CA ILE A 75 -5.18 -7.31 -3.41
C ILE A 75 -4.47 -8.67 -3.33
N ILE A 76 -4.79 -9.61 -4.23
CA ILE A 76 -4.16 -10.94 -4.25
C ILE A 76 -2.67 -10.80 -4.56
N LYS A 77 -2.33 -10.01 -5.59
CA LYS A 77 -0.93 -9.79 -5.98
C LYS A 77 -0.17 -9.10 -4.83
N ASP A 78 -0.80 -8.13 -4.18
CA ASP A 78 -0.15 -7.31 -3.15
C ASP A 78 0.12 -8.10 -1.89
N ILE A 79 -0.79 -9.00 -1.48
CA ILE A 79 -0.57 -9.90 -0.34
C ILE A 79 0.62 -10.82 -0.60
N ILE A 80 0.69 -11.43 -1.78
CA ILE A 80 1.80 -12.34 -2.14
C ILE A 80 3.13 -11.58 -2.12
N ILE A 81 3.18 -10.42 -2.78
CA ILE A 81 4.38 -9.60 -2.86
C ILE A 81 4.79 -9.08 -1.49
N ALA A 82 3.85 -8.63 -0.65
CA ALA A 82 4.12 -8.14 0.70
C ALA A 82 4.74 -9.22 1.60
N PHE A 83 4.25 -10.46 1.49
CA PHE A 83 4.83 -11.58 2.22
C PHE A 83 6.28 -11.83 1.80
N VAL A 84 6.53 -11.96 0.49
CA VAL A 84 7.87 -12.18 -0.07
C VAL A 84 8.82 -11.03 0.31
N LEU A 85 8.38 -9.77 0.17
CA LEU A 85 9.15 -8.58 0.54
C LEU A 85 9.51 -8.57 2.02
N SER A 86 8.62 -9.01 2.91
CA SER A 86 8.91 -9.06 4.35
C SER A 86 10.06 -10.04 4.66
N PHE A 87 10.14 -11.18 3.98
CA PHE A 87 11.27 -12.11 4.15
C PHE A 87 12.58 -11.54 3.61
N ILE A 88 12.53 -10.93 2.43
CA ILE A 88 13.69 -10.30 1.79
C ILE A 88 14.20 -9.14 2.66
N CYS A 89 13.31 -8.26 3.13
CA CYS A 89 13.66 -7.14 4.00
C CYS A 89 14.36 -7.62 5.27
N ARG A 90 13.89 -8.71 5.91
CA ARG A 90 14.59 -9.27 7.07
C ARG A 90 16.01 -9.70 6.72
N LYS A 91 16.20 -10.42 5.61
CA LYS A 91 17.51 -10.92 5.20
C LYS A 91 18.48 -9.78 4.91
N ILE A 92 18.04 -8.77 4.14
CA ILE A 92 18.83 -7.57 3.82
C ILE A 92 19.19 -6.80 5.08
N TYR A 93 18.23 -6.59 5.99
CA TYR A 93 18.47 -5.86 7.23
C TYR A 93 19.53 -6.54 8.11
N PHE A 94 19.50 -7.87 8.22
CA PHE A 94 20.52 -8.61 8.97
C PHE A 94 21.90 -8.56 8.30
N THR A 95 21.98 -8.60 6.97
CA THR A 95 23.26 -8.47 6.25
C THR A 95 23.87 -7.08 6.40
N LEU A 96 23.08 -6.01 6.22
CA LEU A 96 23.57 -4.63 6.34
C LEU A 96 24.00 -4.28 7.76
N LYS A 97 23.37 -4.87 8.79
CA LYS A 97 23.80 -4.67 10.18
C LYS A 97 25.13 -5.37 10.50
N ASN A 98 25.51 -6.39 9.73
CA ASN A 98 26.68 -7.23 9.97
C ASN A 98 27.90 -6.82 9.12
N THR A 99 27.81 -5.65 8.46
CA THR A 99 28.90 -4.99 7.71
C THR A 99 29.27 -3.72 8.45
#